data_AF-A0A953XXE0-F1
#
_entry.id   AF-A0A953XXE0-F1
#
_cell.length_a   1.000
_cell.length_b   1.000
_cell.length_c   1.000
_cell.angle_alpha   90.00
_cell.angle_beta   90.00
_cell.angle_gamma   90.00
#
_symmetry.space_group_name_H-M   'P 1'
#
loop_
_entity.id
_entity.type
_entity.pdbx_description
1 polymer ?
#
loop_
_entity_poly.entity_id
_entity_poly.type
_entity_poly.pdbx_seq_one_letter_code
_entity_poly.pdbx_strand_id
1 'polypeptide(L)'
;MPTLTKHALVAAIAICGLLAVSWTLPATSPLAQETDEDSPGHTIAINANADWPASVLLITNDALAKSWLPFATHKTKLGKRTEIVTVEAIKKTYKGADTQARIKACITEFVESRETRWVILGGDSTADGGIVPDRDTAHPKMEWSDVPTDLWYVSETDWDANGDGEYGDWTKDRREISYATRAAIGRIPVRTTDDVEAFTAKVITYDTKYPKGDFATEMVITCTEERGYDRVDDMWEIIKAGWDGSLSKYFTDSTPWDGKRAGDFDLNPDNVCKQINNQIASKWHVIGHGNPNAWVLEGGPLTADRAGELENENPILVTTVSCHTGHFDGEREPCAAEGMLRGKGGAVLVIAPARPGLAAPSVAGEELDDAKIDGLNLLYTRFWEYGLNGDGLTV
;
A
#
# COMPACT_ATOMS: atom_id res chain seq x y z
N MET A 1 -6.25 -23.53 14.59
CA MET A 1 -5.84 -22.69 13.44
C MET A 1 -5.74 -21.27 13.94
N PRO A 2 -4.55 -20.66 14.07
CA PRO A 2 -4.43 -19.37 14.72
C PRO A 2 -4.82 -18.27 13.72
N THR A 3 -5.88 -17.53 14.06
CA THR A 3 -6.15 -16.08 13.93
C THR A 3 -5.18 -15.15 13.14
N LEU A 4 -4.63 -15.57 12.00
CA LEU A 4 -3.60 -14.83 11.24
C LEU A 4 -4.14 -13.91 10.13
N THR A 5 -5.44 -13.82 9.89
CA THR A 5 -5.98 -13.18 8.66
C THR A 5 -6.67 -11.83 8.84
N LYS A 6 -6.88 -11.33 10.06
CA LYS A 6 -7.60 -10.06 10.26
C LYS A 6 -6.73 -8.81 10.39
N HIS A 7 -5.52 -8.91 10.93
CA HIS A 7 -4.76 -7.70 11.33
C HIS A 7 -3.89 -7.10 10.21
N ALA A 8 -3.28 -7.92 9.35
CA ALA A 8 -2.48 -7.44 8.22
C ALA A 8 -3.32 -6.76 7.12
N LEU A 9 -4.61 -7.12 7.03
CA LEU A 9 -5.53 -6.64 5.99
C LEU A 9 -6.11 -5.24 6.25
N VAL A 10 -6.19 -4.86 7.54
CA VAL A 10 -6.72 -3.57 8.00
C VAL A 10 -5.80 -2.41 7.59
N ALA A 11 -4.52 -2.69 7.30
CA ALA A 11 -3.48 -1.69 7.11
C ALA A 11 -3.63 -0.83 5.84
N ALA A 12 -4.04 -1.43 4.72
CA ALA A 12 -4.06 -0.75 3.42
C ALA A 12 -5.36 0.04 3.13
N ILE A 13 -6.50 -0.43 3.66
CA ILE A 13 -7.84 0.11 3.30
C ILE A 13 -8.16 1.38 4.09
N ALA A 14 -7.75 1.44 5.36
CA ALA A 14 -8.08 2.54 6.25
C ALA A 14 -7.27 3.84 5.99
N ILE A 15 -6.17 3.76 5.24
CA ILE A 15 -5.38 4.94 4.80
C ILE A 15 -6.13 5.72 3.68
N CYS A 16 -6.97 5.01 2.90
CA CYS A 16 -7.59 5.55 1.69
C CYS A 16 -9.09 5.85 1.79
N GLY A 17 -9.82 5.56 2.87
CA GLY A 17 -11.25 5.90 2.89
C GLY A 17 -11.94 5.91 4.26
N LEU A 18 -12.86 6.85 4.42
CA LEU A 18 -13.98 6.79 5.36
C LEU A 18 -15.23 7.40 4.72
N LEU A 19 -16.35 6.71 4.89
CA LEU A 19 -17.67 7.05 4.36
C LEU A 19 -18.11 8.46 4.80
N ALA A 20 -18.55 9.25 3.82
CA ALA A 20 -19.22 10.52 4.07
C ALA A 20 -20.61 10.26 4.68
N VAL A 21 -20.76 10.52 5.98
CA VAL A 21 -22.07 10.76 6.60
C VAL A 21 -22.21 12.27 6.81
N SER A 22 -23.17 12.86 6.12
CA SER A 22 -23.46 14.29 6.13
C SER A 22 -23.90 14.78 7.50
N TRP A 23 -23.18 15.74 8.06
CA TRP A 23 -23.73 16.65 9.08
C TRP A 23 -23.39 18.08 8.68
N THR A 24 -24.43 18.90 8.54
CA THR A 24 -24.34 20.35 8.37
C THR A 24 -23.84 21.00 9.65
N LEU A 25 -22.78 21.80 9.59
CA LEU A 25 -22.41 22.75 10.63
C LEU A 25 -22.07 24.14 10.04
N PRO A 26 -22.33 25.23 10.80
CA PRO A 26 -22.38 26.60 10.29
C PRO A 26 -20.99 27.26 10.19
N ALA A 27 -20.98 28.41 9.51
CA ALA A 27 -19.82 29.09 8.94
C ALA A 27 -19.02 30.03 9.88
N THR A 28 -17.77 30.28 9.44
CA THR A 28 -16.83 31.41 9.71
C THR A 28 -16.16 31.44 11.10
N SER A 29 -14.87 31.77 11.31
CA SER A 29 -13.92 32.77 10.76
C SER A 29 -12.52 32.57 11.46
N PRO A 30 -11.45 33.39 11.27
CA PRO A 30 -10.65 33.71 10.09
C PRO A 30 -9.18 33.23 10.18
N LEU A 31 -8.44 33.58 9.14
CA LEU A 31 -7.04 33.32 8.79
C LEU A 31 -5.96 33.63 9.86
N ALA A 32 -4.91 32.83 9.74
CA ALA A 32 -3.49 32.97 10.12
C ALA A 32 -2.99 34.32 10.69
N GLN A 33 -2.22 34.22 11.77
CA GLN A 33 -1.10 35.12 12.05
C GLN A 33 0.13 34.31 12.46
N GLU A 34 1.28 34.68 11.90
CA GLU A 34 2.63 34.25 12.25
C GLU A 34 2.99 34.67 13.69
N THR A 35 3.72 33.81 14.40
CA THR A 35 4.74 34.24 15.37
C THR A 35 5.91 33.26 15.36
N ASP A 36 7.10 33.84 15.20
CA ASP A 36 8.42 33.21 15.14
C ASP A 36 8.97 32.74 16.51
N GLU A 37 9.99 31.87 16.38
CA GLU A 37 11.19 31.69 17.20
C GLU A 37 11.24 30.71 18.41
N ASP A 38 12.11 29.70 18.20
CA ASP A 38 13.06 29.06 19.13
C ASP A 38 12.61 27.89 20.02
N SER A 39 12.65 26.68 19.43
CA SER A 39 12.86 25.41 20.16
C SER A 39 13.51 24.37 19.23
N PRO A 40 14.66 23.74 19.59
CA PRO A 40 15.32 22.76 18.75
C PRO A 40 14.60 21.40 18.83
N GLY A 41 13.64 21.20 17.93
CA GLY A 41 12.92 19.96 17.72
C GLY A 41 11.70 20.22 16.83
N HIS A 42 11.88 20.22 15.51
CA HIS A 42 10.80 20.57 14.58
C HIS A 42 9.76 19.43 14.45
N THR A 43 8.90 19.30 15.46
CA THR A 43 7.54 18.77 15.27
C THR A 43 6.71 19.90 14.69
N ILE A 44 6.30 19.82 13.42
CA ILE A 44 5.38 20.82 12.84
C ILE A 44 3.96 20.44 13.27
N ALA A 45 3.54 20.94 14.44
CA ALA A 45 2.19 20.77 14.93
C ALA A 45 1.23 21.70 14.15
N ILE A 46 0.43 21.11 13.26
CA ILE A 46 -0.67 21.80 12.58
C ILE A 46 -1.86 21.89 13.56
N ASN A 47 -2.12 23.10 14.06
CA ASN A 47 -3.12 23.47 15.08
C ASN A 47 -2.93 22.85 16.48
N ALA A 48 -2.37 23.64 17.41
CA ALA A 48 -2.13 23.29 18.81
C ALA A 48 -3.36 23.36 19.74
N ASN A 49 -4.60 23.43 19.22
CA ASN A 49 -5.81 23.63 20.04
C ASN A 49 -6.88 22.52 19.87
N ALA A 50 -6.47 21.27 19.74
CA ALA A 50 -7.39 20.13 19.85
C ALA A 50 -6.78 19.07 20.78
N ASP A 51 -7.39 18.89 21.96
CA ASP A 51 -6.98 17.95 23.03
C ASP A 51 -7.16 16.46 22.65
N TRP A 52 -6.96 16.09 21.39
CA TRP A 52 -7.21 14.72 20.89
C TRP A 52 -5.92 14.01 20.48
N PRO A 53 -5.78 12.71 20.80
CA PRO A 53 -4.63 11.89 20.39
C PRO A 53 -4.41 11.91 18.86
N ALA A 54 -3.15 11.79 18.41
CA ALA A 54 -2.82 11.73 16.99
C ALA A 54 -3.33 10.41 16.40
N SER A 55 -4.18 10.50 15.39
CA SER A 55 -4.73 9.31 14.71
C SER A 55 -3.73 8.72 13.72
N VAL A 56 -3.03 9.59 12.98
CA VAL A 56 -2.07 9.25 11.94
C VAL A 56 -0.70 9.81 12.31
N LEU A 57 0.32 8.96 12.31
CA LEU A 57 1.72 9.35 12.37
C LEU A 57 2.31 9.26 10.96
N LEU A 58 2.78 10.38 10.41
CA LEU A 58 3.48 10.43 9.13
C LEU A 58 4.98 10.67 9.39
N ILE A 59 5.81 9.71 9.00
CA ILE A 59 7.27 9.78 9.14
C ILE A 59 7.88 10.09 7.78
N THR A 60 8.73 11.12 7.70
CA THR A 60 9.40 11.57 6.46
C THR A 60 10.76 12.19 6.78
N ASN A 61 11.46 12.85 5.85
CA ASN A 61 12.65 13.65 6.18
C ASN A 61 12.33 15.14 6.33
N ASP A 62 13.28 15.90 6.88
CA ASP A 62 13.17 17.36 7.00
C ASP A 62 12.89 18.05 5.66
N ALA A 63 13.45 17.54 4.55
CA ALA A 63 13.29 18.12 3.22
C ALA A 63 11.85 18.05 2.67
N LEU A 64 11.13 16.95 2.93
CA LEU A 64 9.75 16.75 2.46
C LEU A 64 8.69 17.12 3.50
N ALA A 65 9.05 17.35 4.76
CA ALA A 65 8.11 17.62 5.84
C ALA A 65 7.10 18.74 5.50
N LYS A 66 7.56 19.83 4.87
CA LYS A 66 6.68 20.95 4.48
C LYS A 66 5.70 20.58 3.37
N SER A 67 6.13 19.77 2.39
CA SER A 67 5.25 19.34 1.28
C SER A 67 4.11 18.42 1.75
N TRP A 68 4.21 17.82 2.93
CA TRP A 68 3.16 16.99 3.53
C TRP A 68 2.06 17.79 4.26
N LEU A 69 2.24 19.10 4.49
CA LEU A 69 1.24 19.91 5.20
C LEU A 69 -0.15 19.92 4.56
N PRO A 70 -0.31 20.00 3.22
CA PRO A 70 -1.62 19.90 2.58
C PRO A 70 -2.30 18.54 2.83
N PHE A 71 -1.55 17.43 2.74
CA PHE A 71 -2.05 16.09 3.05
C PHE A 71 -2.53 15.99 4.49
N ALA A 72 -1.67 16.38 5.44
CA ALA A 72 -1.97 16.27 6.86
C ALA A 72 -3.11 17.20 7.29
N THR A 73 -3.21 18.39 6.70
CA THR A 73 -4.35 19.31 6.89
C THR A 73 -5.65 18.70 6.38
N HIS A 74 -5.62 18.10 5.18
CA HIS A 74 -6.78 17.45 4.58
C HIS A 74 -7.27 16.27 5.44
N LYS A 75 -6.39 15.35 5.83
CA LYS A 75 -6.73 14.22 6.69
C LYS A 75 -7.24 14.68 8.07
N THR A 76 -6.64 15.73 8.64
CA THR A 76 -7.11 16.30 9.92
C THR A 76 -8.54 16.86 9.82
N LYS A 77 -8.90 17.51 8.70
CA LYS A 77 -10.29 17.97 8.45
C LYS A 77 -11.29 16.81 8.37
N LEU A 78 -10.85 15.62 7.95
CA LEU A 78 -11.64 14.39 7.92
C LEU A 78 -11.64 13.63 9.26
N GLY A 79 -11.17 14.25 10.35
CA GLY A 79 -11.11 13.63 11.67
C GLY A 79 -9.93 12.67 11.86
N LYS A 80 -8.97 12.66 10.93
CA LYS A 80 -7.73 11.87 11.00
C LYS A 80 -6.55 12.79 11.28
N ARG A 81 -6.45 13.26 12.52
CA ARG A 81 -5.35 14.15 12.94
C ARG A 81 -4.02 13.51 12.58
N THR A 82 -3.25 14.21 11.73
CA THR A 82 -1.99 13.71 11.19
C THR A 82 -0.82 14.50 11.77
N GLU A 83 0.06 13.82 12.49
CA GLU A 83 1.30 14.39 13.02
C GLU A 83 2.46 14.02 12.11
N ILE A 84 3.21 15.02 11.64
CA ILE A 84 4.39 14.82 10.80
C ILE A 84 5.63 14.83 11.70
N VAL A 85 6.41 13.74 11.64
CA VAL A 85 7.66 13.57 12.38
C VAL A 85 8.77 13.25 11.38
N THR A 86 9.94 13.84 11.55
CA THR A 86 11.05 13.60 10.63
C THR A 86 12.01 12.54 11.14
N VAL A 87 12.65 11.80 10.24
CA VAL A 87 13.70 10.82 10.56
C VAL A 87 14.85 11.51 11.30
N GLU A 88 15.19 12.75 10.95
CA GLU A 88 16.19 13.56 11.64
C GLU A 88 15.81 13.86 13.09
N ALA A 89 14.55 14.23 13.34
CA ALA A 89 14.03 14.42 14.69
C ALA A 89 14.04 13.10 15.48
N ILE A 90 13.59 12.01 14.87
CA ILE A 90 13.59 10.67 15.48
C ILE A 90 15.00 10.25 15.89
N LYS A 91 15.99 10.43 15.01
CA LYS A 91 17.38 10.06 15.26
C LYS A 91 18.00 10.83 16.44
N LYS A 92 17.52 12.04 16.73
CA LYS A 92 17.95 12.87 17.86
C LYS A 92 17.25 12.50 19.17
N THR A 93 15.97 12.17 19.11
CA THR A 93 15.11 11.94 20.28
C THR A 93 15.17 10.51 20.79
N TYR A 94 15.10 9.53 19.90
CA TYR A 94 15.00 8.12 20.26
C TYR A 94 16.35 7.43 20.26
N LYS A 95 16.53 6.51 21.20
CA LYS A 95 17.68 5.61 21.27
C LYS A 95 17.36 4.32 20.52
N GLY A 96 18.38 3.72 19.93
CA GLY A 96 18.27 2.47 19.18
C GLY A 96 19.59 2.15 18.48
N ALA A 97 19.80 0.87 18.19
CA ALA A 97 21.02 0.36 17.56
C ALA A 97 21.28 1.02 16.19
N ASP A 98 20.21 1.23 15.42
CA ASP A 98 20.22 1.84 14.09
C ASP A 98 19.06 2.83 13.92
N THR A 99 18.87 3.36 12.70
CA THR A 99 17.80 4.31 12.39
C THR A 99 16.42 3.64 12.49
N GLN A 100 16.29 2.42 11.99
CA GLN A 100 15.06 1.63 12.04
C GLN A 100 14.58 1.38 13.48
N ALA A 101 15.46 0.98 14.39
CA ALA A 101 15.13 0.79 15.81
C ALA A 101 14.63 2.07 16.48
N ARG A 102 15.16 3.24 16.07
CA ARG A 102 14.67 4.54 16.54
C ARG A 102 13.31 4.89 15.97
N ILE A 103 13.08 4.59 14.69
CA ILE A 103 11.75 4.73 14.04
C ILE A 103 10.72 3.86 14.74
N LYS A 104 11.04 2.59 15.00
CA LYS A 104 10.18 1.67 15.76
C LYS A 104 9.85 2.22 17.14
N ALA A 105 10.86 2.66 17.89
CA ALA A 105 10.63 3.25 19.22
C ALA A 105 9.70 4.48 19.18
N CYS A 106 9.83 5.33 18.15
CA CYS A 106 8.91 6.45 17.92
C CYS A 106 7.48 5.96 17.65
N ILE A 107 7.31 5.01 16.74
CA ILE A 107 6.01 4.43 16.41
C ILE A 107 5.37 3.79 17.65
N THR A 108 6.13 3.03 18.44
CA THR A 108 5.65 2.42 19.68
C THR A 108 5.14 3.49 20.66
N GLU A 109 5.88 4.58 20.90
CA GLU A 109 5.40 5.67 21.76
C GLU A 109 4.08 6.26 21.25
N PHE A 110 3.97 6.53 19.95
CA PHE A 110 2.76 7.10 19.36
C PHE A 110 1.57 6.16 19.47
N VAL A 111 1.77 4.87 19.23
CA VAL A 111 0.71 3.86 19.30
C VAL A 111 0.26 3.64 20.75
N GLU A 112 1.18 3.55 21.70
CA GLU A 112 0.88 3.26 23.10
C GLU A 112 0.39 4.47 23.89
N SER A 113 1.03 5.63 23.70
CA SER A 113 0.79 6.82 24.52
C SER A 113 -0.13 7.85 23.85
N ARG A 114 -0.21 7.84 22.51
CA ARG A 114 -1.01 8.80 21.73
C ARG A 114 -2.10 8.12 20.91
N GLU A 115 -2.38 6.85 21.17
CA GLU A 115 -3.41 6.05 20.53
C GLU A 115 -3.40 6.11 18.99
N THR A 116 -2.23 6.29 18.39
CA THR A 116 -2.09 6.25 16.93
C THR A 116 -2.56 4.90 16.38
N ARG A 117 -3.35 4.95 15.31
CA ARG A 117 -3.92 3.77 14.64
C ARG A 117 -3.38 3.60 13.22
N TRP A 118 -2.83 4.65 12.62
CA TRP A 118 -2.29 4.64 11.27
C TRP A 118 -0.87 5.22 11.26
N VAL A 119 0.07 4.48 10.68
CA VAL A 119 1.45 4.90 10.45
C VAL A 119 1.67 5.00 8.95
N ILE A 120 2.22 6.12 8.50
CA ILE A 120 2.58 6.37 7.11
C ILE A 120 4.08 6.62 7.04
N LEU A 121 4.78 5.82 6.25
CA LEU A 121 6.18 6.07 5.89
C LEU A 121 6.19 6.89 4.58
N GLY A 122 6.29 8.21 4.72
CA GLY A 122 6.27 9.18 3.63
C GLY A 122 7.65 9.37 3.00
N GLY A 123 8.17 8.31 2.38
CA GLY A 123 9.46 8.30 1.74
C GLY A 123 9.80 6.92 1.15
N ASP A 124 10.64 6.92 0.11
CA ASP A 124 11.22 5.70 -0.46
C ASP A 124 12.21 5.02 0.51
N SER A 125 12.55 3.76 0.27
CA SER A 125 13.49 2.95 1.06
C SER A 125 14.78 2.57 0.33
N THR A 126 14.88 2.86 -0.97
CA THR A 126 16.05 2.50 -1.79
C THR A 126 17.39 2.90 -1.14
N ALA A 127 18.41 2.06 -1.32
CA ALA A 127 19.75 2.32 -0.76
C ALA A 127 20.36 3.66 -1.21
N ASP A 128 20.06 4.08 -2.45
CA ASP A 128 20.43 5.39 -2.98
C ASP A 128 19.22 6.33 -3.02
N GLY A 129 19.20 7.27 -2.07
CA GLY A 129 18.19 8.32 -1.96
C GLY A 129 16.84 7.89 -1.37
N GLY A 130 16.81 6.75 -0.67
CA GLY A 130 15.77 6.42 0.30
C GLY A 130 15.72 7.43 1.45
N ILE A 131 14.51 7.61 1.97
CA ILE A 131 14.15 8.64 2.95
C ILE A 131 13.78 7.99 4.28
N VAL A 132 12.96 6.94 4.24
CA VAL A 132 12.56 6.17 5.41
C VAL A 132 12.99 4.73 5.17
N PRO A 133 14.00 4.20 5.87
CA PRO A 133 14.44 2.83 5.64
C PRO A 133 13.31 1.85 5.98
N ASP A 134 13.33 0.68 5.39
CA ASP A 134 12.57 -0.48 5.82
C ASP A 134 13.46 -1.38 6.70
N ARG A 135 12.93 -2.54 7.08
CA ARG A 135 13.70 -3.58 7.75
C ARG A 135 13.83 -4.79 6.85
N ASP A 136 15.05 -5.10 6.45
CA ASP A 136 15.40 -6.36 5.80
C ASP A 136 15.27 -7.53 6.78
N THR A 137 14.62 -8.61 6.35
CA THR A 137 14.54 -9.87 7.09
C THR A 137 15.31 -11.00 6.42
N ALA A 138 15.92 -11.86 7.23
CA ALA A 138 16.76 -12.95 6.77
C ALA A 138 15.95 -14.19 6.37
N HIS A 139 16.08 -14.61 5.11
CA HIS A 139 15.43 -15.83 4.60
C HIS A 139 16.46 -16.76 3.94
N PRO A 140 17.35 -17.42 4.72
CA PRO A 140 18.51 -18.15 4.19
C PRO A 140 18.17 -19.37 3.30
N LYS A 141 16.90 -19.81 3.29
CA LYS A 141 16.40 -20.92 2.47
C LYS A 141 15.64 -20.47 1.23
N MET A 142 15.45 -19.17 1.06
CA MET A 142 14.82 -18.59 -0.13
C MET A 142 15.90 -18.15 -1.10
N GLU A 143 15.55 -18.05 -2.38
CA GLU A 143 16.44 -17.50 -3.43
C GLU A 143 16.93 -16.09 -3.07
N TRP A 144 16.09 -15.34 -2.35
CA TRP A 144 16.36 -14.01 -1.83
C TRP A 144 16.59 -14.13 -0.32
N SER A 145 17.85 -13.94 0.10
CA SER A 145 18.24 -13.99 1.52
C SER A 145 17.71 -12.83 2.34
N ASP A 146 17.25 -11.78 1.66
CA ASP A 146 16.73 -10.53 2.20
C ASP A 146 15.31 -10.29 1.64
N VAL A 147 14.36 -10.08 2.55
CA VAL A 147 13.01 -9.60 2.26
C VAL A 147 12.76 -8.30 3.04
N PRO A 148 12.51 -7.17 2.36
CA PRO A 148 12.20 -5.90 3.01
C PRO A 148 10.81 -5.93 3.63
N THR A 149 10.64 -5.32 4.81
CA THR A 149 9.32 -5.19 5.43
C THR A 149 9.17 -3.94 6.29
N ASP A 150 8.02 -3.28 6.14
CA ASP A 150 7.58 -2.23 7.04
C ASP A 150 6.80 -2.77 8.25
N LEU A 151 6.30 -4.02 8.19
CA LEU A 151 5.51 -4.62 9.28
C LEU A 151 6.29 -4.72 10.59
N TRP A 152 7.62 -4.83 10.49
CA TRP A 152 8.50 -4.87 11.66
C TRP A 152 8.35 -3.65 12.57
N TYR A 153 8.05 -2.47 11.99
CA TYR A 153 7.90 -1.22 12.74
C TYR A 153 6.69 -1.17 13.67
N VAL A 154 5.64 -1.94 13.36
CA VAL A 154 4.39 -1.99 14.13
C VAL A 154 4.21 -3.32 14.87
N SER A 155 5.22 -4.19 14.83
CA SER A 155 5.24 -5.44 15.57
C SER A 155 5.58 -5.22 17.05
N GLU A 156 4.97 -6.03 17.91
CA GLU A 156 5.21 -6.01 19.37
C GLU A 156 6.62 -6.49 19.77
N THR A 157 7.33 -7.15 18.87
CA THR A 157 8.60 -7.84 19.11
C THR A 157 9.64 -7.45 18.06
N ASP A 158 10.93 -7.60 18.37
CA ASP A 158 12.03 -7.17 17.50
C ASP A 158 12.44 -8.18 16.44
N TRP A 159 11.89 -9.39 16.47
CA TRP A 159 12.16 -10.46 15.50
C TRP A 159 13.66 -10.81 15.45
N ASP A 160 14.37 -10.71 16.58
CA ASP A 160 15.81 -11.03 16.72
C ASP A 160 16.00 -11.76 18.05
N ALA A 161 15.55 -13.01 18.10
CA ALA A 161 15.38 -13.77 19.34
C ALA A 161 16.71 -14.22 19.96
N ASN A 162 17.76 -14.28 19.15
CA ASN A 162 19.11 -14.63 19.57
C ASN A 162 20.06 -13.43 19.64
N GLY A 163 19.62 -12.22 19.24
CA GLY A 163 20.38 -10.99 19.36
C GLY A 163 21.59 -10.93 18.43
N ASP A 164 21.52 -11.59 17.26
CA ASP A 164 22.62 -11.60 16.29
C ASP A 164 22.49 -10.50 15.23
N GLY A 165 21.37 -9.76 15.23
CA GLY A 165 21.09 -8.69 14.28
C GLY A 165 20.59 -9.16 12.91
N GLU A 166 20.34 -10.46 12.72
CA GLU A 166 19.67 -11.03 11.54
C GLU A 166 18.17 -11.13 11.83
N TYR A 167 17.44 -10.06 11.56
CA TYR A 167 16.01 -10.00 11.88
C TYR A 167 15.17 -10.99 11.07
N GLY A 168 14.24 -11.67 11.71
CA GLY A 168 13.23 -12.50 11.06
C GLY A 168 13.75 -13.80 10.46
N ASP A 169 14.96 -14.26 10.83
CA ASP A 169 15.44 -15.59 10.44
C ASP A 169 14.48 -16.64 10.99
N TRP A 170 13.67 -17.24 10.12
CA TRP A 170 12.68 -18.23 10.51
C TRP A 170 13.26 -19.38 11.37
N THR A 171 14.52 -19.75 11.16
CA THR A 171 15.14 -20.83 11.92
C THR A 171 15.47 -20.45 13.37
N LYS A 172 15.79 -19.17 13.62
CA LYS A 172 16.25 -18.63 14.90
C LYS A 172 15.14 -17.85 15.63
N ASP A 173 14.34 -17.07 14.89
CA ASP A 173 13.47 -16.02 15.43
C ASP A 173 11.98 -16.33 15.38
N ARG A 174 11.56 -17.50 14.88
CA ARG A 174 10.14 -17.86 14.69
C ARG A 174 9.22 -17.60 15.89
N ARG A 175 9.77 -17.59 17.11
CA ARG A 175 9.01 -17.37 18.36
C ARG A 175 8.74 -15.89 18.63
N GLU A 176 9.57 -15.02 18.07
CA GLU A 176 9.44 -13.57 18.18
C GLU A 176 8.84 -12.94 16.92
N ILE A 177 8.72 -13.64 15.79
CA ILE A 177 8.00 -13.10 14.64
C ILE A 177 6.51 -12.95 15.00
N SER A 178 6.05 -11.70 15.09
CA SER A 178 4.66 -11.36 15.42
C SER A 178 4.06 -10.45 14.35
N TYR A 179 3.00 -10.94 13.70
CA TYR A 179 2.18 -10.15 12.77
C TYR A 179 0.97 -9.50 13.47
N ALA A 180 0.85 -9.64 14.79
CA ALA A 180 -0.14 -8.89 15.55
C ALA A 180 0.33 -7.45 15.67
N THR A 181 -0.50 -6.50 15.22
CA THR A 181 -0.20 -5.08 15.26
C THR A 181 -1.34 -4.33 15.91
N ARG A 182 -1.01 -3.23 16.60
CA ARG A 182 -1.99 -2.30 17.19
C ARG A 182 -2.28 -1.08 16.30
N ALA A 183 -1.55 -0.99 15.18
CA ALA A 183 -1.69 0.05 14.17
C ALA A 183 -1.55 -0.53 12.76
N ALA A 184 -2.24 0.11 11.83
CA ALA A 184 -2.05 -0.02 10.39
C ALA A 184 -0.75 0.68 9.95
N ILE A 185 -0.03 0.11 8.99
CA ILE A 185 1.13 0.75 8.37
C ILE A 185 1.05 0.71 6.85
N GLY A 186 1.49 1.78 6.20
CA GLY A 186 1.68 1.83 4.75
C GLY A 186 2.80 2.79 4.39
N ARG A 187 3.40 2.57 3.22
CA ARG A 187 4.44 3.43 2.66
C ARG A 187 3.88 4.23 1.50
N ILE A 188 4.19 5.52 1.49
CA ILE A 188 4.04 6.37 0.31
C ILE A 188 5.47 6.65 -0.17
N PRO A 189 5.98 5.86 -1.14
CA PRO A 189 7.38 5.86 -1.53
C PRO A 189 7.68 7.06 -2.42
N VAL A 190 7.75 8.26 -1.85
CA VAL A 190 8.07 9.52 -2.53
C VAL A 190 9.55 9.84 -2.40
N ARG A 191 10.11 10.62 -3.33
CA ARG A 191 11.50 11.09 -3.25
C ARG A 191 11.63 12.61 -3.35
N THR A 192 10.63 13.26 -3.93
CA THR A 192 10.65 14.69 -4.23
C THR A 192 9.38 15.39 -3.74
N THR A 193 9.44 16.72 -3.66
CA THR A 193 8.26 17.55 -3.41
C THR A 193 7.17 17.30 -4.44
N ASP A 194 7.53 17.16 -5.72
CA ASP A 194 6.58 16.90 -6.81
C ASP A 194 5.85 15.57 -6.62
N ASP A 195 6.54 14.51 -6.15
CA ASP A 195 5.91 13.22 -5.85
C ASP A 195 4.88 13.36 -4.71
N VAL A 196 5.23 14.11 -3.65
CA VAL A 196 4.33 14.37 -2.52
C VAL A 196 3.10 15.15 -2.98
N GLU A 197 3.30 16.18 -3.79
CA GLU A 197 2.21 17.01 -4.31
C GLU A 197 1.28 16.20 -5.22
N ALA A 198 1.84 15.39 -6.13
CA ALA A 198 1.08 14.52 -7.02
C ALA A 198 0.25 13.50 -6.24
N PHE A 199 0.88 12.78 -5.29
CA PHE A 199 0.17 11.81 -4.45
C PHE A 199 -0.91 12.49 -3.58
N THR A 200 -0.59 13.63 -2.98
CA THR A 200 -1.54 14.38 -2.15
C THR A 200 -2.76 14.85 -2.95
N ALA A 201 -2.54 15.33 -4.17
CA ALA A 201 -3.64 15.74 -5.05
C ALA A 201 -4.57 14.57 -5.40
N LYS A 202 -4.01 13.38 -5.65
CA LYS A 202 -4.80 12.16 -5.87
C LYS A 202 -5.62 11.77 -4.65
N VAL A 203 -5.02 11.79 -3.46
CA VAL A 203 -5.73 11.48 -2.21
C VAL A 203 -6.87 12.46 -1.94
N ILE A 204 -6.63 13.77 -2.11
CA ILE A 204 -7.68 14.79 -1.94
C ILE A 204 -8.80 14.55 -2.97
N THR A 205 -8.45 14.25 -4.22
CA THR A 205 -9.44 13.95 -5.26
C THR A 205 -10.26 12.72 -4.90
N TYR A 206 -9.62 11.64 -4.46
CA TYR A 206 -10.30 10.43 -4.01
C TYR A 206 -11.25 10.70 -2.83
N ASP A 207 -10.80 11.42 -1.80
CA ASP A 207 -11.59 11.69 -0.60
C ASP A 207 -12.75 12.67 -0.83
N THR A 208 -12.59 13.64 -1.74
CA THR A 208 -13.56 14.75 -1.92
C THR A 208 -14.43 14.60 -3.16
N LYS A 209 -13.96 13.85 -4.15
CA LYS A 209 -14.61 13.64 -5.44
C LYS A 209 -14.65 12.15 -5.80
N TYR A 210 -14.80 11.27 -4.80
CA TYR A 210 -14.96 9.84 -5.09
C TYR A 210 -16.08 9.66 -6.13
N PRO A 211 -15.79 9.03 -7.27
CA PRO A 211 -16.73 8.96 -8.38
C PRO A 211 -17.98 8.17 -7.99
N LYS A 212 -19.06 8.42 -8.74
CA LYS A 212 -20.35 7.73 -8.58
C LYS A 212 -20.63 6.90 -9.83
N GLY A 213 -21.55 5.93 -9.70
CA GLY A 213 -21.96 5.07 -10.81
C GLY A 213 -20.96 3.94 -11.09
N ASP A 214 -21.06 3.35 -12.28
CA ASP A 214 -20.44 2.07 -12.61
C ASP A 214 -18.93 2.03 -12.34
N PHE A 215 -18.18 3.08 -12.70
CA PHE A 215 -16.73 3.16 -12.44
C PHE A 215 -16.39 2.89 -10.97
N ALA A 216 -17.16 3.47 -10.04
CA ALA A 216 -16.91 3.38 -8.61
C ALA A 216 -17.11 1.95 -8.07
N THR A 217 -17.92 1.15 -8.76
CA THR A 217 -18.30 -0.20 -8.37
C THR A 217 -17.73 -1.30 -9.26
N GLU A 218 -17.14 -0.94 -10.40
CA GLU A 218 -16.50 -1.86 -11.34
C GLU A 218 -15.11 -2.26 -10.83
N MET A 219 -14.84 -3.56 -10.84
CA MET A 219 -13.52 -4.15 -10.67
C MET A 219 -13.16 -4.98 -11.89
N VAL A 220 -11.94 -4.74 -12.38
CA VAL A 220 -11.33 -5.54 -13.44
C VAL A 220 -10.28 -6.46 -12.84
N ILE A 221 -10.38 -7.74 -13.16
CA ILE A 221 -9.38 -8.76 -12.85
C ILE A 221 -8.72 -9.17 -14.17
N THR A 222 -7.40 -9.00 -14.24
CA THR A 222 -6.61 -9.30 -15.44
C THR A 222 -5.70 -10.48 -15.19
N CYS A 223 -5.56 -11.36 -16.18
CA CYS A 223 -4.60 -12.46 -16.14
C CYS A 223 -3.94 -12.70 -17.49
N THR A 224 -2.61 -12.61 -17.54
CA THR A 224 -1.83 -12.79 -18.78
C THR A 224 -1.29 -14.21 -18.95
N GLU A 225 -1.58 -15.10 -18.00
CA GLU A 225 -1.07 -16.47 -17.97
C GLU A 225 -2.23 -17.45 -17.79
N GLU A 226 -2.42 -18.35 -18.77
CA GLU A 226 -3.51 -19.34 -18.78
C GLU A 226 -3.56 -20.18 -17.49
N ARG A 227 -2.39 -20.51 -16.93
CA ARG A 227 -2.28 -21.24 -15.65
C ARG A 227 -2.83 -20.48 -14.44
N GLY A 228 -3.02 -19.17 -14.57
CA GLY A 228 -3.61 -18.32 -13.54
C GLY A 228 -5.14 -18.18 -13.64
N TYR A 229 -5.78 -18.71 -14.69
CA TYR A 229 -7.22 -18.52 -14.91
C TYR A 229 -8.07 -19.16 -13.81
N ASP A 230 -7.73 -20.39 -13.39
CA ASP A 230 -8.43 -21.07 -12.29
C ASP A 230 -8.36 -20.25 -10.98
N ARG A 231 -7.23 -19.56 -10.75
CA ARG A 231 -7.05 -18.69 -9.56
C ARG A 231 -7.93 -17.44 -9.65
N VAL A 232 -8.10 -16.90 -10.85
CA VAL A 232 -9.04 -15.80 -11.09
C VAL A 232 -10.47 -16.27 -10.85
N ASP A 233 -10.82 -17.48 -11.29
CA ASP A 233 -12.14 -18.06 -11.11
C ASP A 233 -12.46 -18.30 -9.63
N ASP A 234 -11.51 -18.85 -8.86
CA ASP A 234 -11.65 -19.01 -7.41
C ASP A 234 -11.86 -17.67 -6.69
N MET A 235 -11.04 -16.66 -7.01
CA MET A 235 -11.16 -15.32 -6.43
C MET A 235 -12.51 -14.68 -6.81
N TRP A 236 -12.94 -14.87 -8.06
CA TRP A 236 -14.18 -14.31 -8.58
C TRP A 236 -15.39 -14.79 -7.79
N GLU A 237 -15.50 -16.10 -7.51
CA GLU A 237 -16.63 -16.64 -6.75
C GLU A 237 -16.70 -16.05 -5.33
N ILE A 238 -15.55 -15.87 -4.67
CA ILE A 238 -15.49 -15.28 -3.32
C ILE A 238 -15.88 -13.81 -3.35
N ILE A 239 -15.31 -13.01 -4.27
CA ILE A 239 -15.62 -11.59 -4.36
C ILE A 239 -17.08 -11.40 -4.75
N LYS A 240 -17.59 -12.16 -5.72
CA LYS A 240 -18.96 -12.00 -6.21
C LYS A 240 -20.01 -12.37 -5.18
N ALA A 241 -19.70 -13.30 -4.27
CA ALA A 241 -20.60 -13.66 -3.17
C ALA A 241 -20.84 -12.52 -2.17
N GLY A 242 -19.89 -11.58 -2.04
CA GLY A 242 -19.99 -10.45 -1.12
C GLY A 242 -20.22 -9.09 -1.77
N TRP A 243 -19.81 -8.90 -3.02
CA TRP A 243 -19.78 -7.61 -3.70
C TRP A 243 -20.98 -7.38 -4.63
N ASP A 244 -21.75 -6.35 -4.33
CA ASP A 244 -22.92 -5.92 -5.13
C ASP A 244 -22.52 -5.15 -6.41
N GLY A 245 -21.25 -4.80 -6.58
CA GLY A 245 -20.76 -4.16 -7.81
C GLY A 245 -20.53 -5.14 -8.97
N SER A 246 -20.00 -4.57 -10.05
CA SER A 246 -19.70 -5.29 -11.27
C SER A 246 -18.26 -5.81 -11.26
N LEU A 247 -18.07 -6.99 -11.85
CA LEU A 247 -16.78 -7.63 -12.00
C LEU A 247 -16.57 -7.96 -13.48
N SER A 248 -15.33 -7.83 -13.94
CA SER A 248 -14.92 -8.16 -15.30
C SER A 248 -13.61 -8.95 -15.30
N LYS A 249 -13.50 -10.02 -16.11
CA LYS A 249 -12.27 -10.81 -16.30
C LYS A 249 -11.67 -10.51 -17.66
N TYR A 250 -10.40 -10.10 -17.72
CA TYR A 250 -9.67 -9.95 -18.98
C TYR A 250 -8.52 -10.96 -19.00
N PHE A 251 -8.63 -11.91 -19.89
CA PHE A 251 -7.68 -12.97 -20.18
C PHE A 251 -7.03 -12.70 -21.54
N THR A 252 -5.90 -13.36 -21.83
CA THR A 252 -5.22 -13.16 -23.13
C THR A 252 -6.04 -13.66 -24.31
N ASP A 253 -6.94 -14.61 -24.05
CA ASP A 253 -7.80 -15.25 -25.03
C ASP A 253 -9.28 -14.94 -24.82
N SER A 254 -9.65 -14.06 -23.88
CA SER A 254 -11.06 -13.75 -23.59
C SER A 254 -11.27 -12.44 -22.83
N THR A 255 -12.13 -11.57 -23.34
CA THR A 255 -12.61 -10.35 -22.67
C THR A 255 -14.13 -10.17 -22.83
N PRO A 256 -14.83 -9.42 -21.94
CA PRO A 256 -16.29 -9.28 -21.98
C PRO A 256 -16.86 -8.57 -23.21
N TRP A 257 -16.05 -7.85 -23.99
CA TRP A 257 -16.47 -7.16 -25.21
C TRP A 257 -15.81 -7.74 -26.46
N ASP A 258 -15.20 -8.93 -26.36
CA ASP A 258 -14.68 -9.61 -27.53
C ASP A 258 -15.75 -9.71 -28.62
N GLY A 259 -15.35 -9.34 -29.83
CA GLY A 259 -16.26 -9.17 -30.96
C GLY A 259 -16.59 -10.50 -31.63
N LYS A 260 -15.82 -10.83 -32.67
CA LYS A 260 -16.06 -12.04 -33.48
C LYS A 260 -15.20 -13.21 -33.03
N ARG A 261 -14.10 -12.96 -32.31
CA ARG A 261 -13.21 -13.98 -31.78
C ARG A 261 -12.85 -13.64 -30.34
N ALA A 262 -12.69 -14.66 -29.52
CA ALA A 262 -12.14 -14.52 -28.18
C ALA A 262 -10.67 -14.04 -28.31
N GLY A 263 -10.27 -13.06 -27.50
CA GLY A 263 -8.99 -12.36 -27.59
C GLY A 263 -8.94 -11.25 -28.66
N ASP A 264 -10.08 -10.67 -29.05
CA ASP A 264 -10.10 -9.52 -29.99
C ASP A 264 -9.56 -8.23 -29.34
N PHE A 265 -9.41 -8.22 -28.01
CA PHE A 265 -8.76 -7.14 -27.25
C PHE A 265 -7.54 -7.67 -26.48
N ASP A 266 -6.35 -7.41 -27.02
CA ASP A 266 -5.09 -7.76 -26.37
C ASP A 266 -4.98 -7.08 -25.00
N LEU A 267 -4.64 -7.85 -23.96
CA LEU A 267 -4.27 -7.37 -22.64
C LEU A 267 -2.84 -6.81 -22.68
N ASN A 268 -2.63 -5.76 -23.48
CA ASN A 268 -1.34 -5.10 -23.69
C ASN A 268 -1.27 -3.74 -22.96
N PRO A 269 -0.07 -3.13 -22.83
CA PRO A 269 0.09 -1.87 -22.11
C PRO A 269 -0.73 -0.69 -22.67
N ASP A 270 -0.93 -0.60 -23.99
CA ASP A 270 -1.73 0.47 -24.63
C ASP A 270 -3.19 0.38 -24.20
N ASN A 271 -3.73 -0.83 -24.24
CA ASN A 271 -5.11 -1.13 -23.91
C ASN A 271 -5.39 -0.96 -22.41
N VAL A 272 -4.49 -1.42 -21.54
CA VAL A 272 -4.60 -1.23 -20.09
C VAL A 272 -4.53 0.25 -19.71
N CYS A 273 -3.54 1.00 -20.20
CA CYS A 273 -3.45 2.45 -19.96
C CYS A 273 -4.70 3.18 -20.45
N LYS A 274 -5.20 2.82 -21.63
CA LYS A 274 -6.41 3.41 -22.20
C LYS A 274 -7.64 3.15 -21.33
N GLN A 275 -7.80 1.94 -20.79
CA GLN A 275 -8.91 1.64 -19.89
C GLN A 275 -8.85 2.42 -18.57
N ILE A 276 -7.66 2.53 -17.98
CA ILE A 276 -7.46 3.31 -16.75
C ILE A 276 -7.78 4.79 -17.02
N ASN A 277 -7.20 5.37 -18.08
CA ASN A 277 -7.43 6.76 -18.46
C ASN A 277 -8.89 7.05 -18.82
N ASN A 278 -9.57 6.10 -19.47
CA ASN A 278 -11.01 6.21 -19.79
C ASN A 278 -11.92 5.94 -18.60
N GLN A 279 -11.36 5.63 -17.41
CA GLN A 279 -12.10 5.40 -16.18
C GLN A 279 -13.16 4.30 -16.36
N ILE A 280 -12.73 3.14 -16.89
CA ILE A 280 -13.59 1.96 -17.01
C ILE A 280 -13.86 1.34 -15.64
N ALA A 281 -12.83 1.20 -14.80
CA ALA A 281 -12.93 0.60 -13.48
C ALA A 281 -12.06 1.32 -12.44
N SER A 282 -12.59 1.48 -11.23
CA SER A 282 -11.86 2.08 -10.10
C SER A 282 -10.93 1.09 -9.40
N LYS A 283 -11.02 -0.20 -9.73
CA LYS A 283 -10.31 -1.29 -9.06
C LYS A 283 -9.70 -2.20 -10.11
N TRP A 284 -8.41 -2.46 -9.96
CA TRP A 284 -7.66 -3.33 -10.86
C TRP A 284 -6.93 -4.40 -10.05
N HIS A 285 -7.20 -5.67 -10.34
CA HIS A 285 -6.46 -6.80 -9.82
C HIS A 285 -5.68 -7.45 -10.96
N VAL A 286 -4.39 -7.71 -10.74
CA VAL A 286 -3.48 -8.25 -11.77
C VAL A 286 -2.91 -9.57 -11.29
N ILE A 287 -3.13 -10.64 -12.06
CA ILE A 287 -2.48 -11.93 -11.87
C ILE A 287 -1.59 -12.18 -13.08
N GLY A 288 -0.33 -12.57 -12.85
CA GLY A 288 0.61 -12.85 -13.94
C GLY A 288 2.03 -12.46 -13.58
N HIS A 289 2.90 -12.43 -14.58
CA HIS A 289 4.31 -12.14 -14.34
C HIS A 289 4.57 -10.66 -14.03
N GLY A 290 5.58 -10.44 -13.19
CA GLY A 290 6.05 -9.12 -12.82
C GLY A 290 7.57 -9.08 -12.78
N ASN A 291 8.11 -7.88 -12.99
CA ASN A 291 9.49 -7.51 -12.79
C ASN A 291 9.54 -6.30 -11.85
N PRO A 292 10.70 -5.98 -11.24
CA PRO A 292 10.81 -4.83 -10.34
C PRO A 292 10.16 -3.55 -10.89
N ASN A 293 10.42 -3.20 -12.15
CA ASN A 293 9.92 -1.98 -12.79
C ASN A 293 8.68 -2.19 -13.68
N ALA A 294 8.06 -3.39 -13.75
CA ALA A 294 6.93 -3.58 -14.66
C ALA A 294 5.98 -4.73 -14.34
N TRP A 295 4.72 -4.58 -14.75
CA TRP A 295 3.81 -5.71 -15.01
C TRP A 295 4.08 -6.26 -16.42
N VAL A 296 4.18 -7.58 -16.56
CA VAL A 296 4.38 -8.22 -17.87
C VAL A 296 3.01 -8.48 -18.49
N LEU A 297 2.75 -7.85 -19.62
CA LEU A 297 1.49 -7.90 -20.36
C LEU A 297 1.70 -8.48 -21.77
N GLU A 298 0.62 -8.67 -22.52
CA GLU A 298 0.72 -9.09 -23.92
C GLU A 298 1.44 -8.04 -24.76
N GLY A 299 2.28 -8.47 -25.69
CA GLY A 299 3.02 -7.56 -26.57
C GLY A 299 4.11 -6.70 -25.89
N GLY A 300 4.20 -6.68 -24.55
CA GLY A 300 5.25 -5.95 -23.82
C GLY A 300 4.88 -5.59 -22.37
N PRO A 301 5.83 -5.06 -21.59
CA PRO A 301 5.60 -4.67 -20.21
C PRO A 301 4.87 -3.32 -20.06
N LEU A 302 3.99 -3.21 -19.07
CA LEU A 302 3.59 -1.92 -18.50
C LEU A 302 4.67 -1.51 -17.48
N THR A 303 5.60 -0.67 -17.92
CA THR A 303 6.72 -0.16 -17.12
C THR A 303 6.29 0.90 -16.11
N ALA A 304 7.10 1.11 -15.07
CA ALA A 304 6.87 2.13 -14.04
C ALA A 304 6.73 3.54 -14.64
N ASP A 305 7.59 3.93 -15.60
CA ASP A 305 7.53 5.24 -16.26
C ASP A 305 6.16 5.46 -16.92
N ARG A 306 5.76 4.51 -17.76
CA ARG A 306 4.47 4.50 -18.42
C ARG A 306 3.29 4.48 -17.44
N ALA A 307 3.41 3.79 -16.31
CA ALA A 307 2.40 3.82 -15.25
C ALA A 307 2.34 5.18 -14.53
N GLY A 308 3.48 5.88 -14.42
CA GLY A 308 3.58 7.25 -13.90
C GLY A 308 3.04 8.32 -14.83
N GLU A 309 2.92 8.01 -16.13
CA GLU A 309 2.32 8.86 -17.17
C GLU A 309 0.79 8.70 -17.31
N LEU A 310 0.14 7.90 -16.46
CA LEU A 310 -1.32 7.78 -16.47
C LEU A 310 -1.98 9.14 -16.16
N GLU A 311 -3.10 9.40 -16.83
CA GLU A 311 -3.80 10.70 -16.83
C GLU A 311 -5.25 10.61 -16.32
N ASN A 312 -5.64 9.46 -15.75
CA ASN A 312 -6.98 9.27 -15.21
C ASN A 312 -7.30 10.31 -14.11
N GLU A 313 -8.44 10.99 -14.26
CA GLU A 313 -8.87 12.06 -13.33
C GLU A 313 -9.11 11.54 -11.92
N ASN A 314 -9.77 10.38 -11.81
CA ASN A 314 -10.04 9.70 -10.55
C ASN A 314 -9.02 8.57 -10.37
N PRO A 315 -8.25 8.57 -9.27
CA PRO A 315 -7.27 7.52 -9.02
C PRO A 315 -7.93 6.20 -8.68
N ILE A 316 -7.23 5.11 -9.00
CA ILE A 316 -7.72 3.73 -8.82
C ILE A 316 -7.06 3.03 -7.62
N LEU A 317 -7.59 1.86 -7.27
CA LEU A 317 -7.01 0.91 -6.32
C LEU A 317 -6.45 -0.28 -7.09
N VAL A 318 -5.21 -0.67 -6.78
CA VAL A 318 -4.53 -1.77 -7.46
C VAL A 318 -4.07 -2.83 -6.47
N THR A 319 -4.26 -4.08 -6.84
CA THR A 319 -3.68 -5.24 -6.14
C THR A 319 -3.06 -6.16 -7.18
N THR A 320 -1.96 -6.83 -6.85
CA THR A 320 -1.26 -7.62 -7.87
C THR A 320 -0.56 -8.84 -7.30
N VAL A 321 -0.81 -9.99 -7.93
CA VAL A 321 -0.05 -11.23 -7.79
C VAL A 321 0.96 -11.29 -8.93
N SER A 322 1.83 -10.27 -8.99
CA SER A 322 2.90 -10.19 -9.97
C SER A 322 4.22 -9.91 -9.28
N CYS A 323 5.15 -10.84 -9.44
CA CYS A 323 6.42 -10.87 -8.72
C CYS A 323 7.16 -9.52 -8.79
N HIS A 324 7.75 -9.09 -7.69
CA HIS A 324 8.62 -7.90 -7.59
C HIS A 324 7.99 -6.55 -7.94
N THR A 325 6.70 -6.47 -8.26
CA THR A 325 6.10 -5.19 -8.67
C THR A 325 6.06 -4.14 -7.56
N GLY A 326 6.27 -4.55 -6.30
CA GLY A 326 6.47 -3.67 -5.14
C GLY A 326 7.89 -3.71 -4.57
N HIS A 327 8.92 -3.95 -5.39
CA HIS A 327 10.34 -4.00 -4.99
C HIS A 327 10.89 -2.58 -4.67
N PHE A 328 10.30 -1.92 -3.67
CA PHE A 328 10.52 -0.52 -3.30
C PHE A 328 11.91 -0.23 -2.68
N ASP A 329 12.66 -1.25 -2.33
CA ASP A 329 14.02 -1.15 -1.76
C ASP A 329 15.11 -1.38 -2.82
N GLY A 330 14.73 -1.77 -4.03
CA GLY A 330 15.64 -2.26 -5.07
C GLY A 330 16.37 -1.16 -5.84
N GLU A 331 17.52 -1.51 -6.43
CA GLU A 331 18.30 -0.59 -7.28
C GLU A 331 17.56 -0.17 -8.56
N ARG A 332 16.58 -0.96 -9.01
CA ARG A 332 15.82 -0.68 -10.22
C ARG A 332 14.57 0.12 -9.87
N GLU A 333 14.63 1.40 -10.20
CA GLU A 333 13.80 2.44 -9.58
C GLU A 333 13.33 3.47 -10.63
N PRO A 334 12.02 3.74 -10.85
CA PRO A 334 10.79 3.05 -10.47
C PRO A 334 10.77 1.58 -10.05
N CYS A 335 10.25 1.13 -8.91
CA CYS A 335 9.49 -0.12 -8.99
C CYS A 335 8.10 0.14 -9.64
N ALA A 336 7.42 -0.90 -10.13
CA ALA A 336 6.18 -0.75 -10.89
C ALA A 336 5.08 -0.02 -10.09
N ALA A 337 4.90 -0.42 -8.82
CA ALA A 337 3.97 0.21 -7.89
C ALA A 337 4.32 1.68 -7.63
N GLU A 338 5.62 1.99 -7.47
CA GLU A 338 6.10 3.34 -7.23
C GLU A 338 5.81 4.28 -8.39
N GLY A 339 6.07 3.86 -9.62
CA GLY A 339 5.76 4.67 -10.80
C GLY A 339 4.30 5.10 -10.82
N MET A 340 3.38 4.15 -10.58
CA MET A 340 1.94 4.44 -10.52
C MET A 340 1.53 5.30 -9.32
N LEU A 341 2.18 5.16 -8.16
CA LEU A 341 1.90 5.96 -6.96
C LEU A 341 2.44 7.38 -7.07
N ARG A 342 3.58 7.60 -7.72
CA ARG A 342 4.22 8.92 -7.87
C ARG A 342 3.64 9.75 -9.03
N GLY A 343 3.04 9.11 -10.03
CA GLY A 343 2.41 9.78 -11.17
C GLY A 343 1.27 10.73 -10.80
N LYS A 344 0.92 11.67 -11.68
CA LYS A 344 -0.19 12.61 -11.47
C LYS A 344 -1.57 11.94 -11.53
N GLY A 345 -1.73 10.96 -12.41
CA GLY A 345 -2.82 9.99 -12.38
C GLY A 345 -2.39 8.68 -11.70
N GLY A 346 -2.92 7.56 -12.18
CA GLY A 346 -2.64 6.24 -11.64
C GLY A 346 -3.44 5.95 -10.38
N ALA A 347 -2.76 5.50 -9.32
CA ALA A 347 -3.39 4.93 -8.13
C ALA A 347 -3.18 5.76 -6.87
N VAL A 348 -4.10 5.61 -5.91
CA VAL A 348 -3.91 6.05 -4.50
C VAL A 348 -3.50 4.90 -3.59
N LEU A 349 -3.68 3.66 -4.04
CA LEU A 349 -3.27 2.45 -3.33
C LEU A 349 -2.79 1.41 -4.32
N VAL A 350 -1.63 0.82 -4.04
CA VAL A 350 -1.14 -0.38 -4.72
C VAL A 350 -0.71 -1.36 -3.63
N ILE A 351 -1.24 -2.59 -3.68
CA ILE A 351 -0.74 -3.69 -2.85
C ILE A 351 -0.01 -4.65 -3.77
N ALA A 352 1.30 -4.68 -3.62
CA ALA A 352 2.21 -5.43 -4.48
C ALA A 352 3.26 -6.17 -3.65
N PRO A 353 3.72 -7.34 -4.11
CA PRO A 353 4.76 -8.09 -3.42
C PRO A 353 6.14 -7.47 -3.70
N ALA A 354 6.93 -7.24 -2.64
CA ALA A 354 8.31 -6.78 -2.75
C ALA A 354 9.28 -7.84 -3.29
N ARG A 355 8.97 -9.12 -3.01
CA ARG A 355 9.70 -10.32 -3.43
C ARG A 355 8.71 -11.38 -3.91
N PRO A 356 9.12 -12.39 -4.71
CA PRO A 356 8.19 -13.37 -5.23
C PRO A 356 7.70 -14.26 -4.09
N GLY A 357 6.39 -14.51 -4.05
CA GLY A 357 5.85 -15.58 -3.22
C GLY A 357 6.16 -16.91 -3.89
N LEU A 358 7.06 -17.72 -3.32
CA LEU A 358 7.14 -19.12 -3.72
C LEU A 358 5.87 -19.81 -3.21
N ALA A 359 5.18 -20.56 -4.07
CA ALA A 359 4.39 -21.68 -3.58
C ALA A 359 5.36 -22.49 -2.70
N ALA A 360 5.01 -22.72 -1.43
CA ALA A 360 5.87 -23.46 -0.52
C ALA A 360 6.44 -24.67 -1.27
N PRO A 361 7.77 -24.90 -1.29
CA PRO A 361 8.29 -26.11 -1.89
C PRO A 361 7.52 -27.24 -1.23
N SER A 362 6.78 -27.98 -2.06
CA SER A 362 6.11 -29.19 -1.61
C SER A 362 7.14 -29.94 -0.79
N VAL A 363 6.81 -30.21 0.47
CA VAL A 363 7.57 -31.18 1.25
C VAL A 363 7.57 -32.41 0.35
N ALA A 364 8.75 -32.80 -0.13
CA ALA A 364 8.89 -33.74 -1.23
C ALA A 364 7.96 -34.95 -1.02
N GLY A 365 6.91 -35.06 -1.83
CA GLY A 365 5.96 -36.18 -1.79
C GLY A 365 4.48 -35.85 -1.54
N GLU A 366 4.08 -34.60 -1.29
CA GLU A 366 2.66 -34.22 -1.34
C GLU A 366 2.36 -33.49 -2.66
N GLU A 367 1.56 -34.13 -3.52
CA GLU A 367 0.85 -33.43 -4.60
C GLU A 367 0.11 -32.25 -3.97
N LEU A 368 0.35 -31.05 -4.50
CA LEU A 368 -0.45 -29.87 -4.17
C LEU A 368 -1.85 -30.16 -4.69
N ASP A 369 -2.71 -30.66 -3.81
CA ASP A 369 -4.13 -30.88 -4.05
C ASP A 369 -4.72 -29.62 -4.69
N ASP A 370 -5.42 -29.78 -5.81
CA ASP A 370 -5.94 -28.77 -6.75
C ASP A 370 -7.00 -27.80 -6.15
N ALA A 371 -6.91 -27.46 -4.86
CA ALA A 371 -8.00 -26.81 -4.11
C ALA A 371 -7.57 -25.74 -3.10
N LYS A 372 -6.39 -25.14 -3.19
CA LYS A 372 -6.00 -24.02 -2.30
C LYS A 372 -5.38 -22.90 -3.10
N ILE A 373 -6.16 -21.83 -3.27
CA ILE A 373 -5.67 -20.48 -3.56
C ILE A 373 -4.33 -20.28 -2.82
N ASP A 374 -3.24 -20.04 -3.56
CA ASP A 374 -1.93 -19.81 -2.94
C ASP A 374 -2.00 -18.63 -1.94
N GLY A 375 -1.06 -18.58 -0.99
CA GLY A 375 -1.17 -17.64 0.14
C GLY A 375 -1.29 -16.17 -0.30
N LEU A 376 -0.73 -15.81 -1.46
CA LEU A 376 -0.76 -14.46 -2.00
C LEU A 376 -2.10 -14.14 -2.66
N ASN A 377 -2.62 -15.05 -3.51
CA ASN A 377 -3.95 -14.93 -4.08
C ASN A 377 -5.02 -14.90 -2.98
N LEU A 378 -4.87 -15.70 -1.91
CA LEU A 378 -5.82 -15.72 -0.80
C LEU A 378 -5.79 -14.40 -0.03
N LEU A 379 -4.60 -13.87 0.26
CA LEU A 379 -4.45 -12.57 0.92
C LEU A 379 -5.18 -11.47 0.16
N TYR A 380 -5.01 -11.38 -1.16
CA TYR A 380 -5.64 -10.33 -1.95
C TYR A 380 -7.12 -10.58 -2.24
N THR A 381 -7.54 -11.84 -2.33
CA THR A 381 -8.96 -12.19 -2.36
C THR A 381 -9.64 -11.71 -1.07
N ARG A 382 -9.04 -11.97 0.09
CA ARG A 382 -9.55 -11.47 1.37
C ARG A 382 -9.54 -9.95 1.42
N PHE A 383 -8.51 -9.29 0.91
CA PHE A 383 -8.44 -7.83 0.84
C PHE A 383 -9.68 -7.26 0.15
N TRP A 384 -10.06 -7.84 -0.99
CA TRP A 384 -11.26 -7.42 -1.69
C TRP A 384 -12.54 -7.81 -0.97
N GLU A 385 -12.67 -9.05 -0.50
CA GLU A 385 -13.85 -9.51 0.25
C GLU A 385 -14.18 -8.60 1.45
N TYR A 386 -13.17 -8.17 2.20
CA TYR A 386 -13.38 -7.27 3.35
C TYR A 386 -13.39 -5.80 2.99
N GLY A 387 -12.63 -5.39 1.98
CA GLY A 387 -12.50 -3.99 1.57
C GLY A 387 -13.65 -3.45 0.75
N LEU A 388 -14.34 -4.31 0.02
CA LEU A 388 -15.48 -3.93 -0.81
C LEU A 388 -16.78 -3.85 0.00
N ASN A 389 -16.94 -4.70 1.02
CA ASN A 389 -18.23 -4.88 1.68
C ASN A 389 -18.47 -3.94 2.86
N GLY A 390 -17.52 -3.08 3.22
CA GLY A 390 -17.66 -2.07 4.28
C GLY A 390 -17.81 -2.60 5.72
N ASP A 391 -18.25 -3.85 5.90
CA ASP A 391 -18.58 -4.47 7.19
C ASP A 391 -17.37 -5.08 7.93
N GLY A 392 -16.15 -4.93 7.41
CA GLY A 392 -14.94 -5.57 7.94
C GLY A 392 -13.93 -4.66 8.63
N LEU A 393 -14.11 -3.34 8.63
CA LEU A 393 -13.02 -2.38 8.91
C LEU A 393 -13.31 -1.35 10.00
N THR A 394 -14.40 -1.53 10.75
CA THR A 394 -14.56 -0.87 12.04
C THR A 394 -13.74 -1.61 13.08
N VAL A 395 -12.52 -1.12 13.36
CA VAL A 395 -11.84 -1.35 14.65
C VAL A 395 -11.55 0.00 15.28
#